data_AF-A0A822FQL5-F1
#
_entry.id   AF-A0A822FQL5-F1
#
_cell.length_a   1.000
_cell.length_b   1.000
_cell.length_c   1.000
_cell.angle_alpha   90.00
_cell.angle_beta   90.00
_cell.angle_gamma   90.00
#
_symmetry.space_group_name_H-M   'P 1'
#
loop_
_entity.id
_entity.type
_entity.pdbx_description
1 polymer ?
#
loop_
_entity_poly.entity_id
_entity_poly.type
_entity_poly.pdbx_seq_one_letter_code
_entity_poly.pdbx_strand_id
1 'polypeptide(L)'
;LAKKYNLYFHIDGARLYNAASSLNCNLRDITTSVGVDILSLGGTKAGLMYGEAVLIFNQSLIKTDGNKISPIKYRHKQAMQLASKQRFIAIQFLTLLKNDLWKKSSEH
;
A
#
# COMPACT_ATOMS: atom_id res chain seq x y z
N LEU A 1 -5.38 3.50 -19.35
CA LEU A 1 -6.37 4.59 -19.50
C LEU A 1 -5.95 5.86 -18.75
N ALA A 2 -5.71 5.81 -17.42
CA ALA A 2 -5.32 6.98 -16.60
C ALA A 2 -4.16 7.80 -17.19
N LYS A 3 -3.08 7.13 -17.60
CA LYS A 3 -1.94 7.77 -18.28
C LYS A 3 -2.33 8.57 -19.54
N LYS A 4 -3.28 8.08 -20.34
CA LYS A 4 -3.76 8.76 -21.56
C LYS A 4 -4.42 10.10 -21.24
N TYR A 5 -5.06 10.22 -20.07
CA TYR A 5 -5.77 11.41 -19.62
C TYR A 5 -5.01 12.22 -18.57
N ASN A 6 -3.71 11.92 -18.35
CA ASN A 6 -2.89 12.56 -17.33
C ASN A 6 -3.52 12.52 -15.92
N LEU A 7 -4.13 11.39 -15.57
CA LEU A 7 -4.71 11.15 -14.24
C LEU A 7 -3.82 10.25 -13.39
N TYR A 8 -3.86 10.44 -12.08
CA TYR A 8 -3.26 9.51 -11.14
C TYR A 8 -4.08 8.23 -11.03
N PHE A 9 -3.39 7.09 -10.95
CA PHE A 9 -3.96 5.79 -10.72
C PHE A 9 -3.75 5.35 -9.27
N HIS A 10 -4.83 5.41 -8.49
CA HIS A 10 -4.86 4.89 -7.12
C HIS A 10 -5.58 3.54 -7.07
N ILE A 11 -5.11 2.64 -6.21
CA ILE A 11 -5.80 1.39 -5.87
C ILE A 11 -6.18 1.41 -4.39
N ASP A 12 -7.47 1.23 -4.10
CA ASP A 12 -7.93 0.78 -2.79
C ASP A 12 -7.72 -0.74 -2.68
N GLY A 13 -6.69 -1.11 -1.94
CA GLY A 13 -6.25 -2.49 -1.76
C GLY A 13 -6.80 -3.16 -0.51
N ALA A 14 -7.95 -2.73 0.03
CA ALA A 14 -8.52 -3.31 1.25
C ALA A 14 -8.69 -4.84 1.21
N ARG A 15 -8.80 -5.44 0.02
CA ARG A 15 -8.83 -6.91 -0.20
C ARG A 15 -7.89 -7.36 -1.33
N LEU A 16 -6.77 -6.66 -1.50
CA LEU A 16 -5.83 -6.93 -2.60
C LEU A 16 -5.31 -8.38 -2.60
N TYR A 17 -5.05 -8.95 -1.43
CA TYR A 17 -4.57 -10.33 -1.29
C TYR A 17 -5.57 -11.35 -1.84
N ASN A 18 -6.86 -11.22 -1.51
CA ASN A 18 -7.92 -12.08 -2.06
C ASN A 18 -8.03 -11.94 -3.58
N ALA A 19 -7.91 -10.72 -4.11
CA ALA A 19 -7.92 -10.49 -5.55
C ALA A 19 -6.73 -11.20 -6.24
N ALA A 20 -5.53 -11.08 -5.69
CA ALA A 20 -4.34 -11.75 -6.22
C ALA A 20 -4.48 -13.27 -6.21
N SER A 21 -4.97 -13.85 -5.10
CA SER A 21 -5.18 -15.29 -4.98
C SER A 21 -6.28 -15.80 -5.91
N SER A 22 -7.41 -15.09 -6.02
CA SER A 22 -8.48 -15.44 -6.95
C SER A 22 -8.06 -15.37 -8.42
N LEU A 23 -7.14 -14.45 -8.76
CA LEU A 23 -6.57 -14.32 -10.11
C LEU A 23 -5.35 -15.22 -10.33
N ASN A 24 -4.91 -15.96 -9.31
CA ASN A 24 -3.69 -16.76 -9.30
C ASN A 24 -2.46 -15.99 -9.81
N CYS A 25 -2.29 -14.76 -9.34
CA CYS A 25 -1.16 -13.89 -9.71
C CYS A 25 -0.44 -13.36 -8.47
N ASN A 26 0.73 -12.76 -8.68
CA ASN A 26 1.44 -12.08 -7.60
C ASN A 26 0.84 -10.68 -7.36
N LEU A 27 1.09 -10.13 -6.17
CA LEU A 27 0.71 -8.73 -5.86
C LEU A 27 1.32 -7.74 -6.84
N ARG A 28 2.54 -8.00 -7.32
CA ARG A 28 3.24 -7.16 -8.32
C ARG A 28 2.42 -7.02 -9.60
N ASP A 29 1.83 -8.12 -10.06
CA ASP A 29 1.16 -8.21 -11.36
C ASP A 29 -0.06 -7.29 -11.43
N ILE A 30 -0.73 -7.07 -10.30
CA ILE A 30 -1.91 -6.20 -10.18
C ILE A 30 -1.63 -4.86 -9.50
N THR A 31 -0.37 -4.50 -9.27
CA THR A 31 0.03 -3.22 -8.67
C THR A 31 1.08 -2.49 -9.51
N THR A 32 2.36 -2.72 -9.22
CA THR A 32 3.46 -2.00 -9.85
C THR A 32 3.57 -2.30 -11.35
N SER A 33 3.29 -3.54 -11.77
CA SER A 33 3.31 -3.92 -13.19
C SER A 33 2.23 -3.21 -14.02
N VAL A 34 1.11 -2.81 -13.41
CA VAL A 34 0.03 -2.04 -14.08
C VAL A 34 0.19 -0.53 -13.94
N GLY A 35 1.29 -0.07 -13.33
CA GLY A 35 1.63 1.34 -13.22
C GLY A 35 0.74 2.13 -12.26
N VAL A 36 0.37 1.52 -11.12
CA VAL A 36 -0.29 2.22 -10.01
C VAL A 36 0.64 3.30 -9.42
N ASP A 37 0.10 4.48 -9.14
CA ASP A 37 0.84 5.59 -8.53
C ASP A 37 0.84 5.49 -6.99
N ILE A 38 -0.31 5.16 -6.40
CA ILE A 38 -0.50 5.01 -4.95
C ILE A 38 -1.38 3.79 -4.67
N LEU A 39 -1.05 3.02 -3.64
CA LEU A 39 -1.83 1.87 -3.15
C LEU A 39 -2.15 2.04 -1.67
N SER A 40 -3.42 1.90 -1.30
CA SER A 40 -3.84 1.68 0.09
C SER A 40 -3.83 0.17 0.36
N LEU A 41 -2.73 -0.36 0.89
CA LEU A 41 -2.56 -1.79 1.14
C LEU A 41 -3.29 -2.22 2.42
N GLY A 42 -4.38 -2.95 2.21
CA GLY A 42 -5.28 -3.58 3.19
C GLY A 42 -4.59 -4.49 4.18
N GLY A 43 -4.35 -4.10 5.43
CA GLY A 43 -3.79 -5.02 6.43
C GLY A 43 -4.85 -5.68 7.30
N THR A 44 -5.81 -4.89 7.79
CA THR A 44 -6.80 -5.33 8.78
C THR A 44 -7.63 -6.52 8.29
N LYS A 45 -8.10 -6.46 7.04
CA LYS A 45 -8.88 -7.55 6.42
C LYS A 45 -8.04 -8.76 6.02
N ALA A 46 -6.72 -8.66 6.11
CA ALA A 46 -5.77 -9.73 5.85
C ALA A 46 -5.32 -10.46 7.13
N GLY A 47 -5.96 -10.18 8.28
CA GLY A 47 -5.68 -10.82 9.56
C GLY A 47 -4.79 -10.01 10.51
N LEU A 48 -4.47 -8.75 10.20
CA LEU A 48 -3.86 -7.85 11.18
C LEU A 48 -4.88 -7.43 12.24
N MET A 49 -4.41 -7.21 13.47
CA MET A 49 -5.23 -6.62 14.53
C MET A 49 -5.67 -5.20 14.16
N TYR A 50 -4.74 -4.42 13.59
CA TYR A 50 -5.01 -3.12 12.98
C TYR A 50 -3.82 -2.72 12.11
N GLY A 51 -4.07 -2.00 11.01
CA GLY A 51 -3.01 -1.40 10.21
C GLY A 51 -3.34 -1.36 8.73
N GLU A 52 -3.13 -0.20 8.13
CA GLU A 52 -3.22 0.04 6.69
C GLU A 52 -1.93 0.70 6.23
N ALA A 53 -1.42 0.33 5.06
CA ALA A 53 -0.16 0.87 4.54
C ALA A 53 -0.40 1.65 3.25
N VAL A 54 -0.06 2.95 3.25
CA VAL A 54 -0.08 3.77 2.02
C VAL A 54 1.27 3.64 1.33
N LEU A 55 1.29 2.94 0.19
CA LEU A 55 2.47 2.77 -0.65
C LEU A 55 2.42 3.76 -1.81
N ILE A 56 3.49 4.53 -2.01
CA ILE A 56 3.60 5.49 -3.12
C ILE A 56 4.70 5.03 -4.04
N PHE A 57 4.35 4.73 -5.29
CA PHE A 57 5.27 4.29 -6.33
C PHE A 57 5.71 5.45 -7.22
N ASN A 58 4.84 6.44 -7.39
CA ASN A 58 5.15 7.60 -8.20
C ASN A 58 6.10 8.56 -7.45
N GLN A 59 7.36 8.58 -7.88
CA GLN A 59 8.41 9.40 -7.27
C GLN A 59 8.15 10.90 -7.41
N SER A 60 7.38 11.36 -8.42
CA SER A 60 7.05 12.79 -8.53
C SER A 60 6.17 13.27 -7.37
N LEU A 61 5.40 12.38 -6.74
CA LEU A 61 4.56 12.69 -5.58
C LEU A 61 5.35 12.74 -4.27
N ILE A 62 6.53 12.12 -4.25
CA ILE A 62 7.41 12.06 -3.07
C ILE A 62 8.39 13.24 -3.08
N LYS A 63 8.91 13.58 -4.27
CA LYS A 63 9.93 14.60 -4.49
C LYS A 63 9.50 15.97 -3.99
N THR A 64 10.50 16.74 -3.57
CA THR A 64 10.39 18.13 -3.14
C THR A 64 11.40 18.97 -3.91
N ASP A 65 11.03 20.19 -4.28
CA ASP A 65 11.98 21.17 -4.76
C ASP A 65 12.74 21.77 -3.55
N GLY A 66 14.06 21.55 -3.50
CA GLY A 66 14.95 22.04 -2.44
C GLY A 66 14.72 21.41 -1.06
N ASN A 67 15.23 22.06 -0.01
CA ASN A 67 15.21 21.64 1.41
C ASN A 67 13.79 21.55 2.05
N LYS A 68 12.74 21.25 1.28
CA LYS A 68 11.35 21.12 1.76
C LYS A 68 11.03 19.69 2.20
N ILE A 69 10.07 19.57 3.10
CA ILE A 69 9.51 18.28 3.56
C ILE A 69 8.56 17.74 2.49
N SER A 70 8.63 16.43 2.21
CA SER A 70 7.73 15.75 1.26
C SER A 70 6.25 16.08 1.56
N PRO A 71 5.44 16.55 0.58
CA PRO A 71 4.03 16.88 0.80
C PRO A 71 3.25 15.71 1.41
N ILE A 72 3.64 14.49 1.09
CA ILE A 72 3.07 13.26 1.65
C ILE A 72 3.40 13.13 3.14
N LYS A 73 4.65 13.35 3.55
CA LYS A 73 5.04 13.31 4.97
C LYS A 73 4.32 14.39 5.77
N TYR A 74 4.17 15.58 5.18
CA TYR A 74 3.40 16.66 5.79
C TYR A 74 1.93 16.28 5.96
N ARG A 75 1.28 15.75 4.92
CA ARG A 75 -0.11 15.28 4.99
C ARG A 75 -0.30 14.12 5.96
N HIS A 76 0.65 13.18 6.02
CA HIS A 76 0.64 12.08 6.99
C HIS A 76 0.56 12.63 8.43
N LYS A 77 1.42 13.61 8.75
CA LYS A 77 1.41 14.28 10.05
C LYS A 77 0.10 15.04 10.31
N GLN A 78 -0.36 15.84 9.34
CA GLN A 78 -1.59 16.63 9.48
C GLN A 78 -2.85 15.77 9.61
N ALA A 79 -2.89 14.61 8.95
CA ALA A 79 -3.99 13.65 9.05
C ALA A 79 -3.94 12.79 10.33
N MET A 80 -3.01 13.09 11.25
CA MET A 80 -2.80 12.35 12.50
C MET A 80 -2.54 10.84 12.29
N GLN A 81 -1.93 10.46 11.17
CA GLN A 81 -1.64 9.06 10.85
C GLN A 81 -0.30 8.57 11.42
N LEU A 82 0.42 9.42 12.17
CA LEU A 82 1.69 9.07 12.83
C LEU A 82 1.44 8.33 14.16
N ALA A 83 1.14 7.03 14.08
CA ALA A 83 0.93 6.21 15.26
C ALA A 83 2.19 6.13 16.14
N SER A 84 2.08 6.53 17.41
CA SER A 84 3.21 6.59 18.38
C SER A 84 3.92 5.25 18.59
N LYS A 85 3.28 4.13 18.25
CA LYS A 85 3.85 2.78 18.36
C LYS A 85 3.78 2.03 17.02
N GLN A 86 4.14 2.70 15.92
CA GLN A 86 4.12 2.15 14.56
C GLN A 86 4.85 0.81 14.41
N ARG A 87 5.84 0.51 15.27
CA ARG A 87 6.51 -0.80 15.32
C ARG A 87 5.55 -1.99 15.45
N PHE A 88 4.41 -1.84 16.15
CA PHE A 88 3.40 -2.90 16.25
C PHE A 88 2.62 -3.09 14.95
N ILE A 89 2.43 -2.04 14.16
CA ILE A 89 1.84 -2.15 12.82
C ILE A 89 2.85 -2.80 11.87
N ALA A 90 4.11 -2.31 11.89
CA ALA A 90 5.17 -2.75 11.01
C ALA A 90 5.49 -4.25 11.16
N ILE A 91 5.59 -4.77 12.39
CA ILE A 91 5.89 -6.20 12.62
C ILE A 91 4.80 -7.13 12.08
N GLN A 92 3.53 -6.69 12.12
CA GLN A 92 2.44 -7.50 11.58
C GLN A 92 2.51 -7.55 10.05
N PHE A 93 2.80 -6.43 9.37
CA PHE A 93 3.02 -6.44 7.92
C PHE A 93 4.26 -7.26 7.51
N LEU A 94 5.36 -7.16 8.26
CA LEU A 94 6.54 -7.99 8.03
C LEU A 94 6.21 -9.48 8.10
N THR A 95 5.41 -9.88 9.08
CA THR A 95 4.96 -11.28 9.23
C THR A 95 4.02 -11.69 8.10
N LEU A 96 3.03 -10.85 7.77
CA LEU A 96 2.04 -11.11 6.71
C LEU A 96 2.70 -11.32 5.34
N LEU A 97 3.70 -10.49 5.01
CA LEU A 97 4.36 -10.52 3.70
C LEU A 97 5.49 -11.56 3.61
N LYS A 98 5.80 -12.26 4.70
CA LYS A 98 6.85 -13.28 4.75
C LYS A 98 6.28 -14.67 4.51
N ASN A 99 7.05 -15.53 3.85
CA ASN A 99 6.72 -16.95 3.63
C ASN A 99 5.31 -17.18 3.03
N ASP A 100 4.87 -16.28 2.15
CA ASP A 100 3.55 -16.34 1.49
C ASP A 100 2.35 -16.48 2.42
N LEU A 101 2.46 -16.00 3.67
CA LEU A 101 1.38 -16.07 4.65
C LEU A 101 0.11 -15.36 4.16
N TRP A 102 0.26 -14.19 3.52
CA TRP A 102 -0.86 -13.47 2.90
C TRP A 102 -1.63 -14.34 1.88
N LYS A 103 -0.92 -15.18 1.13
CA LYS A 103 -1.52 -16.04 0.10
C LYS A 103 -2.34 -17.13 0.76
N LYS A 104 -1.72 -17.87 1.69
CA LYS A 104 -2.38 -18.93 2.48
C LYS A 104 -3.66 -18.43 3.17
N SER A 105 -3.61 -17.25 3.80
CA SER A 105 -4.77 -16.67 4.49
C SER A 105 -5.90 -16.24 3.55
N SER A 106 -5.63 -16.10 2.25
CA SER A 106 -6.57 -15.59 1.24
C SER A 106 -7.12 -16.64 0.27
N GLU A 107 -6.65 -17.88 0.39
CA GLU A 107 -7.14 -19.05 -0.38
C GLU A 107 -8.39 -19.70 0.25
N HIS A 108 -8.78 -19.25 1.45
CA HIS A 108 -9.99 -19.65 2.17
C HIS A 108 -11.16 -18.71 1.85
#